data_AF-A0A1X7AIJ6-F1
#
_entry.id   AF-A0A1X7AIJ6-F1
#
_cell.length_a   1.000
_cell.length_b   1.000
_cell.length_c   1.000
_cell.angle_alpha   90.00
_cell.angle_beta   90.00
_cell.angle_gamma   90.00
#
_symmetry.space_group_name_H-M   'P 1'
#
loop_
_entity.id
_entity.type
_entity.pdbx_description
1 polymer ?
#
loop_
_entity_poly.entity_id
_entity_poly.type
_entity_poly.pdbx_seq_one_letter_code
_entity_poly.pdbx_strand_id
1 'polypeptide(L)'
;MLTLLNKLNAYKHIIWDWNGTLIDDAFHTMTVVNELLTEQGFAPLTLEQYRDKFCHPVIDFYTDIGLNEDVIPFDQLCLRFNEIYSDLRKDITLHQEAQEVVRQIAQGSWTQSILSAAPENLLKQGVEEHGLTCCFNHIYGLDNMRAASKIARGQELIRNSGIAPAETILIGDTDHDFEVAEELGINLVLIAQGHQSFERLLALHPDTLPQLRAA
;
A
#
# COMPACT_ATOMS: atom_id res chain seq x y z
N MET A 1 -0.64 -20.69 -14.71
CA MET A 1 -1.01 -19.49 -13.94
C MET A 1 -0.83 -18.30 -14.87
N LEU A 2 -1.86 -17.48 -15.13
CA LEU A 2 -1.66 -16.26 -15.91
C LEU A 2 -0.80 -15.29 -15.09
N THR A 3 0.25 -14.73 -15.69
CA THR A 3 1.08 -13.68 -15.10
C THR A 3 0.25 -12.42 -14.87
N LEU A 4 0.68 -11.56 -13.93
CA LEU A 4 0.03 -10.26 -13.66
C LEU A 4 -0.16 -9.48 -14.96
N LEU A 5 0.88 -9.37 -15.79
CA LEU A 5 0.84 -8.66 -17.07
C LEU A 5 -0.26 -9.15 -18.02
N ASN A 6 -0.54 -10.46 -18.06
CA ASN A 6 -1.61 -10.97 -18.90
C ASN A 6 -3.00 -10.53 -18.40
N LYS A 7 -3.20 -10.42 -17.08
CA LYS A 7 -4.42 -9.83 -16.51
C LYS A 7 -4.54 -8.35 -16.87
N LEU A 8 -3.42 -7.63 -16.93
CA LEU A 8 -3.39 -6.19 -17.22
C LEU A 8 -3.78 -5.84 -18.66
N ASN A 9 -3.72 -6.78 -19.62
CA ASN A 9 -4.12 -6.55 -21.02
C ASN A 9 -5.58 -6.11 -21.21
N ALA A 10 -6.46 -6.39 -20.23
CA ALA A 10 -7.86 -5.95 -20.28
C ALA A 10 -8.03 -4.46 -19.89
N TYR A 11 -6.98 -3.80 -19.42
CA TYR A 11 -7.02 -2.46 -18.84
C TYR A 11 -6.11 -1.49 -19.60
N LYS A 12 -6.40 -0.20 -19.46
CA LYS A 12 -5.60 0.91 -20.01
C LYS A 12 -4.84 1.68 -18.94
N HIS A 13 -5.35 1.67 -17.70
CA HIS A 13 -4.75 2.36 -16.57
C HIS A 13 -4.50 1.42 -15.41
N ILE A 14 -3.31 1.51 -14.84
CA ILE A 14 -2.88 0.71 -13.69
C ILE A 14 -2.56 1.67 -12.55
N ILE A 15 -3.27 1.50 -11.44
CA ILE A 15 -3.03 2.25 -10.21
C ILE A 15 -2.31 1.30 -9.25
N TRP A 16 -1.22 1.76 -8.67
CA TRP A 16 -0.46 1.04 -7.67
C TRP A 16 -0.67 1.67 -6.30
N ASP A 17 -0.90 0.86 -5.27
CA ASP A 17 -0.52 1.26 -3.93
C ASP A 17 1.01 1.26 -3.77
N TRP A 18 1.49 1.93 -2.73
CA TRP A 18 2.93 2.13 -2.50
C TRP A 18 3.49 1.17 -1.46
N ASN A 19 3.22 1.43 -0.17
CA ASN A 19 3.63 0.60 0.96
C ASN A 19 3.00 -0.79 0.84
N GLY A 20 3.73 -1.85 1.20
CA GLY A 20 3.31 -3.24 1.06
C GLY A 20 3.19 -3.79 -0.37
N THR A 21 2.88 -2.94 -1.35
CA THR A 21 2.64 -3.34 -2.73
C THR A 21 3.88 -3.19 -3.60
N LEU A 22 4.41 -1.97 -3.77
CA LEU A 22 5.66 -1.72 -4.49
C LEU A 22 6.85 -1.71 -3.53
N ILE A 23 6.67 -1.14 -2.34
CA ILE A 23 7.65 -1.06 -1.26
C ILE A 23 7.52 -2.27 -0.33
N ASP A 24 8.66 -2.82 0.08
CA ASP A 24 8.75 -3.96 1.01
C ASP A 24 9.00 -3.47 2.45
N ASP A 25 7.99 -2.84 3.05
CA ASP A 25 8.06 -2.24 4.38
C ASP A 25 7.29 -3.00 5.47
N ALA A 26 6.63 -4.12 5.16
CA ALA A 26 5.82 -4.84 6.16
C ALA A 26 6.65 -5.27 7.38
N PHE A 27 7.86 -5.80 7.17
CA PHE A 27 8.77 -6.18 8.26
C PHE A 27 9.28 -4.98 9.05
N HIS A 28 9.57 -3.87 8.38
CA HIS A 28 10.03 -2.63 9.02
C HIS A 28 8.92 -2.01 9.87
N THR A 29 7.70 -1.93 9.32
CA THR A 29 6.50 -1.48 10.03
C THR A 29 6.22 -2.33 11.26
N MET A 30 6.27 -3.66 11.12
CA MET A 30 6.14 -4.57 12.27
C MET A 30 7.23 -4.33 13.31
N THR A 31 8.47 -4.07 12.89
CA THR A 31 9.57 -3.78 13.82
C THR A 31 9.29 -2.53 14.65
N VAL A 32 8.77 -1.46 14.02
CA VAL A 32 8.32 -0.26 14.74
C VAL A 32 7.17 -0.58 15.70
N VAL A 33 6.16 -1.32 15.24
CA VAL A 33 5.03 -1.74 16.08
C VAL A 33 5.50 -2.56 17.29
N ASN A 34 6.48 -3.44 17.10
CA ASN A 34 7.07 -4.23 18.17
C ASN A 34 7.83 -3.38 19.18
N GLU A 35 8.49 -2.30 18.75
CA GLU A 35 9.09 -1.33 19.66
C GLU A 35 8.02 -0.62 20.50
N LEU A 36 6.92 -0.17 19.89
CA LEU A 36 5.79 0.42 20.62
C LEU A 36 5.17 -0.56 21.62
N LEU A 37 5.03 -1.84 21.25
CA LEU A 37 4.53 -2.89 22.14
C LEU A 37 5.46 -3.09 23.33
N THR A 38 6.78 -3.20 23.10
CA THR A 38 7.74 -3.46 24.18
C THR A 38 7.90 -2.26 25.11
N GLU A 39 7.81 -1.02 24.59
CA GLU A 39 7.77 0.21 25.40
C GLU A 39 6.61 0.20 26.42
N GLN A 40 5.48 -0.41 26.07
CA GLN A 40 4.30 -0.56 26.94
C GLN A 40 4.27 -1.90 27.70
N GLY A 41 5.32 -2.73 27.58
CA GLY A 41 5.46 -4.00 28.30
C GLY A 41 4.69 -5.18 27.68
N PHE A 42 4.19 -5.05 26.44
CA PHE A 42 3.58 -6.16 25.70
C PHE A 42 4.63 -7.01 24.98
N ALA A 43 4.24 -8.24 24.64
CA ALA A 43 5.08 -9.13 23.85
C ALA A 43 5.10 -8.69 22.37
N PRO A 44 6.24 -8.80 21.67
CA PRO A 44 6.31 -8.51 20.24
C PRO A 44 5.53 -9.54 19.41
N LEU A 45 5.07 -9.11 18.25
CA LEU A 45 4.44 -9.94 17.22
C LEU A 45 5.49 -10.60 16.33
N THR A 46 5.18 -11.79 15.83
CA THR A 46 5.82 -12.34 14.64
C THR A 46 5.24 -11.68 13.37
N LEU A 47 5.95 -11.78 12.24
CA LEU A 47 5.47 -11.23 10.96
C LEU A 47 4.16 -11.86 10.50
N GLU A 48 3.98 -13.15 10.77
CA GLU A 48 2.74 -13.88 10.50
C GLU A 48 1.58 -13.31 11.33
N GLN A 49 1.75 -13.16 12.65
CA GLN A 49 0.75 -12.57 13.53
C GLN A 49 0.40 -11.14 13.14
N TYR A 50 1.41 -10.35 12.78
CA TYR A 50 1.22 -9.00 12.29
C TYR A 50 0.35 -8.99 11.03
N ARG A 51 0.68 -9.83 10.03
CA ARG A 51 -0.08 -9.91 8.76
C ARG A 51 -1.52 -10.38 8.93
N ASP A 52 -1.79 -11.24 9.90
CA ASP A 52 -3.15 -11.70 10.19
C ASP A 52 -4.00 -10.65 10.90
N LYS A 53 -3.36 -9.76 11.67
CA LYS A 53 -4.02 -8.76 12.51
C LYS A 53 -4.10 -7.38 11.87
N PHE A 54 -3.13 -7.00 11.04
CA PHE A 54 -3.06 -5.67 10.45
C PHE A 54 -4.32 -5.37 9.64
N CYS A 55 -4.94 -4.22 9.87
CA CYS A 55 -6.18 -3.80 9.22
C CYS A 55 -6.30 -2.27 9.21
N HIS A 56 -7.25 -1.79 8.41
CA HIS A 56 -7.70 -0.40 8.42
C HIS A 56 -9.12 -0.28 8.99
N PRO A 57 -9.44 0.80 9.73
CA PRO A 57 -8.54 1.88 10.14
C PRO A 57 -7.49 1.40 11.17
N VAL A 58 -6.27 1.94 11.10
CA VAL A 58 -5.11 1.41 11.85
C VAL A 58 -5.27 1.45 13.38
N ILE A 59 -6.15 2.30 13.89
CA ILE A 59 -6.49 2.34 15.32
C ILE A 59 -7.12 1.03 15.81
N ASP A 60 -7.87 0.33 14.96
CA ASP A 60 -8.48 -0.96 15.29
C ASP A 60 -7.41 -2.04 15.43
N PHE A 61 -6.39 -2.02 14.56
CA PHE A 61 -5.21 -2.88 14.68
C PHE A 61 -4.47 -2.64 16.00
N TYR A 62 -4.17 -1.38 16.35
CA TYR A 62 -3.52 -1.06 17.62
C TYR A 62 -4.35 -1.51 18.84
N THR A 63 -5.66 -1.32 18.78
CA THR A 63 -6.58 -1.76 19.83
C THR A 63 -6.54 -3.29 20.00
N ASP A 64 -6.56 -4.06 18.90
CA ASP A 64 -6.53 -5.53 18.92
C ASP A 64 -5.21 -6.12 19.46
N ILE A 65 -4.09 -5.40 19.29
CA ILE A 65 -2.79 -5.81 19.84
C ILE A 65 -2.53 -5.28 21.26
N GLY A 66 -3.50 -4.57 21.84
CA GLY A 66 -3.47 -4.09 23.23
C GLY A 66 -3.00 -2.64 23.42
N LEU A 67 -2.66 -1.93 22.35
CA LEU A 67 -2.27 -0.51 22.37
C LEU A 67 -3.49 0.40 22.16
N ASN A 68 -4.47 0.29 23.06
CA ASN A 68 -5.68 1.12 23.04
C ASN A 68 -5.49 2.48 23.75
N GLU A 69 -6.51 3.35 23.66
CA GLU A 69 -6.48 4.73 24.20
C GLU A 69 -6.22 4.81 25.73
N ASP A 70 -6.52 3.75 26.49
CA ASP A 70 -6.24 3.71 27.94
C ASP A 70 -4.76 3.43 28.24
N VAL A 71 -4.05 2.79 27.30
CA VAL A 71 -2.61 2.48 27.41
C VAL A 71 -1.80 3.66 26.92
N ILE A 72 -2.07 4.11 25.70
CA ILE A 72 -1.37 5.21 25.06
C ILE A 72 -2.30 5.90 24.07
N PRO A 73 -2.47 7.23 24.13
CA PRO A 73 -3.35 7.94 23.21
C PRO A 73 -2.94 7.73 21.75
N PHE A 74 -3.92 7.59 20.85
CA PHE A 74 -3.65 7.26 19.44
C PHE A 74 -2.73 8.29 18.76
N ASP A 75 -2.90 9.58 19.05
CA ASP A 75 -2.01 10.63 18.52
C ASP A 75 -0.55 10.45 18.97
N GLN A 76 -0.33 10.00 20.22
CA GLN A 76 1.02 9.73 20.73
C GLN A 76 1.63 8.48 20.08
N LEU A 77 0.83 7.44 19.85
CA LEU A 77 1.24 6.27 19.04
C LEU A 77 1.67 6.70 17.64
N CYS A 78 0.87 7.50 16.95
CA CYS A 78 1.20 7.97 15.61
C CYS A 78 2.48 8.82 15.59
N LEU A 79 2.67 9.70 16.58
CA LEU A 79 3.90 10.50 16.68
C LEU A 79 5.13 9.61 16.90
N ARG A 80 5.07 8.66 17.84
CA ARG A 80 6.18 7.76 18.15
C ARG A 80 6.48 6.80 17.00
N PHE A 81 5.44 6.26 16.37
CA PHE A 81 5.57 5.45 15.14
C PHE A 81 6.32 6.24 14.07
N ASN A 82 5.87 7.46 13.77
CA ASN A 82 6.49 8.29 12.74
C ASN A 82 7.95 8.60 13.05
N GLU A 83 8.30 8.88 14.31
CA GLU A 83 9.69 9.12 14.73
C GLU A 83 10.59 7.94 14.37
N ILE A 84 10.24 6.73 14.82
CA ILE A 84 11.04 5.52 14.60
C ILE A 84 11.06 5.12 13.12
N TYR A 85 9.88 5.10 12.47
CA TYR A 85 9.75 4.74 11.06
C TYR A 85 10.55 5.68 10.16
N SER A 86 10.65 6.95 10.53
CA SER A 86 11.41 7.95 9.77
C SER A 86 12.88 7.60 9.61
N ASP A 87 13.49 6.90 10.58
CA ASP A 87 14.88 6.49 10.49
C ASP A 87 15.05 5.20 9.69
N LEU A 88 14.17 4.23 9.91
CA LEU A 88 14.19 2.94 9.21
C LEU A 88 13.88 3.06 7.71
N ARG A 89 13.08 4.05 7.31
CA ARG A 89 12.63 4.21 5.91
C ARG A 89 13.77 4.27 4.89
N LYS A 90 14.97 4.66 5.31
CA LYS A 90 16.15 4.83 4.44
C LYS A 90 16.69 3.49 3.93
N ASP A 91 16.43 2.41 4.66
CA ASP A 91 16.90 1.07 4.33
C ASP A 91 15.83 0.22 3.61
N ILE A 92 14.63 0.78 3.43
CA ILE A 92 13.51 0.09 2.81
C ILE A 92 13.66 0.10 1.29
N THR A 93 13.50 -1.07 0.68
CA THR A 93 13.61 -1.26 -0.77
C THR A 93 12.27 -1.61 -1.40
N LEU A 94 12.23 -1.60 -2.73
CA LEU A 94 11.12 -2.20 -3.48
C LEU A 94 11.07 -3.71 -3.26
N HIS A 95 9.86 -4.27 -3.38
CA HIS A 95 9.67 -5.71 -3.52
C HIS A 95 10.47 -6.27 -4.69
N GLN A 96 10.85 -7.54 -4.57
CA GLN A 96 11.49 -8.26 -5.67
C GLN A 96 10.62 -8.19 -6.93
N GLU A 97 11.23 -7.88 -8.08
CA GLU A 97 10.56 -7.68 -9.39
C GLU A 97 9.66 -6.45 -9.53
N ALA A 98 9.35 -5.69 -8.47
CA ALA A 98 8.48 -4.51 -8.57
C ALA A 98 9.02 -3.47 -9.55
N GLN A 99 10.32 -3.17 -9.48
CA GLN A 99 10.98 -2.25 -10.42
C GLN A 99 10.89 -2.74 -11.87
N GLU A 100 11.04 -4.03 -12.10
CA GLU A 100 10.99 -4.60 -13.46
C GLU A 100 9.57 -4.54 -14.02
N VAL A 101 8.56 -4.94 -13.24
CA VAL A 101 7.16 -4.90 -13.65
C VAL A 101 6.72 -3.46 -13.96
N VAL A 102 7.03 -2.50 -13.09
CA VAL A 102 6.71 -1.08 -13.31
C VAL A 102 7.36 -0.57 -14.60
N ARG A 103 8.62 -0.93 -14.86
CA ARG A 103 9.32 -0.53 -16.09
C ARG A 103 8.77 -1.19 -17.35
N GLN A 104 8.41 -2.47 -17.29
CA GLN A 104 7.77 -3.16 -18.41
C GLN A 104 6.43 -2.53 -18.77
N ILE A 105 5.64 -2.17 -17.76
CA ILE A 105 4.37 -1.47 -17.96
C ILE A 105 4.60 -0.09 -18.58
N ALA A 106 5.63 0.65 -18.15
CA ALA A 106 5.98 1.95 -18.72
C ALA A 106 6.43 1.87 -20.20
N GLN A 107 6.96 0.72 -20.63
CA GLN A 107 7.35 0.47 -22.02
C GLN A 107 6.21 -0.06 -22.89
N GLY A 108 5.11 -0.49 -22.27
CA GLY A 108 3.92 -1.00 -22.95
C GLY A 108 2.96 0.09 -23.39
N SER A 109 1.72 -0.32 -23.69
CA SER A 109 0.64 0.58 -24.11
C SER A 109 -0.21 1.10 -22.94
N TRP A 110 0.18 0.82 -21.70
CA TRP A 110 -0.55 1.24 -20.52
C TRP A 110 -0.13 2.62 -20.06
N THR A 111 -1.01 3.25 -19.31
CA THR A 111 -0.64 4.32 -18.39
C THR A 111 -0.62 3.76 -16.98
N GLN A 112 0.19 4.34 -16.10
CA GLN A 112 0.23 3.91 -14.71
C GLN A 112 0.40 5.07 -13.74
N SER A 113 -0.06 4.87 -12.52
CA SER A 113 -0.02 5.89 -11.48
C SER A 113 0.09 5.27 -10.09
N ILE A 114 0.47 6.08 -9.11
CA ILE A 114 0.47 5.66 -7.70
C ILE A 114 -0.64 6.38 -6.96
N LEU A 115 -1.37 5.65 -6.13
CA LEU A 115 -2.33 6.17 -5.16
C LEU A 115 -1.99 5.59 -3.78
N SER A 116 -1.48 6.43 -2.87
CA SER A 116 -1.02 5.99 -1.54
C SER A 116 -1.65 6.78 -0.40
N ALA A 117 -1.74 6.17 0.77
CA ALA A 117 -2.04 6.85 2.03
C ALA A 117 -0.84 7.63 2.61
N ALA A 118 0.35 7.51 2.02
CA ALA A 118 1.53 8.28 2.44
C ALA A 118 1.39 9.78 2.11
N PRO A 119 2.02 10.69 2.88
CA PRO A 119 2.12 12.10 2.51
C PRO A 119 2.73 12.28 1.12
N GLU A 120 2.08 13.06 0.26
CA GLU A 120 2.43 13.13 -1.16
C GLU A 120 3.88 13.57 -1.43
N ASN A 121 4.43 14.46 -0.60
CA ASN A 121 5.82 14.90 -0.70
C ASN A 121 6.80 13.75 -0.41
N LEU A 122 6.55 12.96 0.62
CA LEU A 122 7.38 11.80 0.98
C LEU A 122 7.25 10.70 -0.06
N LEU A 123 6.05 10.49 -0.59
CA LEU A 123 5.81 9.54 -1.68
C LEU A 123 6.64 9.92 -2.92
N LYS A 124 6.55 11.17 -3.38
CA LYS A 124 7.30 11.64 -4.55
C LYS A 124 8.81 11.51 -4.36
N GLN A 125 9.31 11.83 -3.17
CA GLN A 125 10.72 11.62 -2.82
C GLN A 125 11.10 10.14 -2.92
N GLY A 126 10.31 9.23 -2.34
CA GLY A 126 10.58 7.80 -2.40
C GLY A 126 10.58 7.25 -3.84
N VAL A 127 9.66 7.72 -4.68
CA VAL A 127 9.61 7.34 -6.11
C VAL A 127 10.86 7.82 -6.87
N GLU A 128 11.36 9.01 -6.54
CA GLU A 128 12.59 9.57 -7.13
C GLU A 128 13.83 8.80 -6.68
N GLU A 129 13.96 8.51 -5.39
CA GLU A 129 15.08 7.75 -4.80
C GLU A 129 15.21 6.35 -5.43
N HIS A 130 14.07 5.73 -5.78
CA HIS A 130 14.04 4.44 -6.48
C HIS A 130 14.16 4.54 -8.01
N GLY A 131 14.31 5.76 -8.56
CA GLY A 131 14.47 5.99 -9.99
C GLY A 131 13.27 5.57 -10.83
N LEU A 132 12.05 5.71 -10.28
CA LEU A 132 10.79 5.33 -10.92
C LEU A 132 9.96 6.52 -11.42
N THR A 133 10.38 7.76 -11.20
CA THR A 133 9.59 8.96 -11.55
C THR A 133 9.13 8.98 -13.00
N CYS A 134 9.98 8.56 -13.94
CA CYS A 134 9.64 8.52 -15.36
C CYS A 134 8.66 7.40 -15.76
N CYS A 135 8.37 6.47 -14.85
CA CYS A 135 7.45 5.35 -15.10
C CYS A 135 5.98 5.71 -14.86
N PHE A 136 5.69 6.75 -14.07
CA PHE A 136 4.33 7.09 -13.64
C PHE A 136 3.81 8.36 -14.29
N ASN A 137 2.58 8.30 -14.78
CA ASN A 137 1.85 9.46 -15.30
C ASN A 137 1.38 10.39 -14.17
N HIS A 138 0.98 9.81 -13.04
CA HIS A 138 0.50 10.54 -11.87
C HIS A 138 0.98 9.88 -10.57
N ILE A 139 1.25 10.68 -9.55
CA ILE A 139 1.67 10.23 -8.21
C ILE A 139 0.83 11.00 -7.20
N TYR A 140 -0.10 10.30 -6.55
CA TYR A 140 -1.08 10.86 -5.63
C TYR A 140 -0.86 10.26 -4.24
N GLY A 141 -0.45 11.10 -3.30
CA GLY A 141 -0.47 10.79 -1.87
C GLY A 141 -1.55 11.62 -1.17
N LEU A 142 -1.57 11.54 0.15
CA LEU A 142 -2.44 12.41 0.96
C LEU A 142 -1.86 13.82 1.03
N ASP A 143 -2.74 14.80 0.92
CA ASP A 143 -2.43 16.21 1.09
C ASP A 143 -2.77 16.65 2.52
N ASN A 144 -1.72 16.91 3.32
CA ASN A 144 -1.84 17.37 4.70
C ASN A 144 -2.67 18.67 4.83
N MET A 145 -2.79 19.47 3.76
CA MET A 145 -3.56 20.73 3.78
C MET A 145 -5.06 20.54 3.60
N ARG A 146 -5.52 19.38 3.09
CA ARG A 146 -6.92 19.17 2.68
C ARG A 146 -7.65 18.07 3.44
N ALA A 147 -6.99 17.39 4.41
CA ALA A 147 -7.54 16.23 5.11
C ALA A 147 -8.18 15.20 4.14
N ALA A 148 -7.59 15.06 2.96
CA ALA A 148 -8.14 14.23 1.90
C ALA A 148 -7.90 12.75 2.23
N SER A 149 -8.93 11.90 2.06
CA SER A 149 -8.79 10.45 2.17
C SER A 149 -8.20 9.85 0.89
N LYS A 150 -7.67 8.61 0.97
CA LYS A 150 -7.20 7.86 -0.21
C LYS A 150 -8.29 7.75 -1.28
N ILE A 151 -9.55 7.56 -0.88
CA ILE A 151 -10.73 7.57 -1.77
C ILE A 151 -10.86 8.92 -2.50
N ALA A 152 -10.83 10.05 -1.77
CA ALA A 152 -10.95 11.37 -2.38
C ALA A 152 -9.81 11.65 -3.38
N ARG A 153 -8.57 11.27 -3.03
CA ARG A 153 -7.41 11.36 -3.93
C ARG A 153 -7.56 10.44 -5.14
N GLY A 154 -8.08 9.23 -4.97
CA GLY A 154 -8.39 8.30 -6.05
C GLY A 154 -9.43 8.85 -7.03
N GLN A 155 -10.48 9.51 -6.53
CA GLN A 155 -11.47 10.17 -7.38
C GLN A 155 -10.85 11.31 -8.19
N GLU A 156 -9.93 12.08 -7.61
CA GLU A 156 -9.15 13.08 -8.35
C GLU A 156 -8.27 12.45 -9.42
N LEU A 157 -7.57 11.37 -9.08
CA LEU A 157 -6.71 10.64 -10.01
C LEU A 157 -7.51 10.12 -11.22
N ILE A 158 -8.65 9.45 -10.99
CA ILE A 158 -9.51 8.93 -12.06
C ILE A 158 -10.01 10.06 -12.98
N ARG A 159 -10.41 11.21 -12.43
CA ARG A 159 -10.80 12.37 -13.25
C ARG A 159 -9.64 12.89 -14.09
N ASN A 160 -8.44 12.95 -13.52
CA ASN A 160 -7.27 13.55 -14.17
C ASN A 160 -6.59 12.61 -15.16
N SER A 161 -6.69 11.29 -14.98
CA SER A 161 -6.20 10.30 -15.94
C SER A 161 -7.02 10.33 -17.24
N GLY A 162 -8.30 10.70 -17.17
CA GLY A 162 -9.22 10.70 -18.31
C GLY A 162 -9.57 9.29 -18.81
N ILE A 163 -9.27 8.26 -18.02
CA ILE A 163 -9.54 6.85 -18.36
C ILE A 163 -10.76 6.37 -17.56
N ALA A 164 -11.64 5.62 -18.21
CA ALA A 164 -12.86 5.13 -17.59
C ALA A 164 -12.54 4.18 -16.41
N PRO A 165 -13.32 4.20 -15.31
CA PRO A 165 -13.13 3.28 -14.19
C PRO A 165 -13.09 1.80 -14.60
N ALA A 166 -13.97 1.40 -15.54
CA ALA A 166 -14.01 0.03 -16.07
C ALA A 166 -12.74 -0.39 -16.84
N GLU A 167 -11.94 0.56 -17.31
CA GLU A 167 -10.65 0.32 -18.00
C GLU A 167 -9.45 0.55 -17.05
N THR A 168 -9.72 0.71 -15.76
CA THR A 168 -8.74 0.96 -14.70
C THR A 168 -8.71 -0.20 -13.72
N ILE A 169 -7.52 -0.55 -13.26
CA ILE A 169 -7.28 -1.55 -12.23
C ILE A 169 -6.38 -0.99 -11.13
N LEU A 170 -6.72 -1.26 -9.86
CA LEU A 170 -5.88 -1.05 -8.70
C LEU A 170 -5.13 -2.33 -8.34
N ILE A 171 -3.87 -2.18 -7.99
CA ILE A 171 -3.03 -3.23 -7.41
C ILE A 171 -2.66 -2.77 -5.99
N GLY A 172 -3.04 -3.56 -4.99
CA GLY A 172 -2.83 -3.25 -3.57
C GLY A 172 -2.54 -4.50 -2.75
N ASP A 173 -2.33 -4.36 -1.44
CA ASP A 173 -2.01 -5.47 -0.54
C ASP A 173 -2.85 -5.50 0.75
N THR A 174 -3.89 -4.66 0.81
CA THR A 174 -4.73 -4.53 2.00
C THR A 174 -6.23 -4.57 1.70
N ASP A 175 -7.03 -4.84 2.73
CA ASP A 175 -8.48 -4.63 2.72
C ASP A 175 -8.89 -3.18 2.42
N HIS A 176 -8.06 -2.21 2.81
CA HIS A 176 -8.29 -0.81 2.44
C HIS A 176 -8.19 -0.56 0.93
N ASP A 177 -7.32 -1.27 0.21
CA ASP A 177 -7.27 -1.18 -1.25
C ASP A 177 -8.53 -1.76 -1.89
N PHE A 178 -9.09 -2.82 -1.29
CA PHE A 178 -10.38 -3.36 -1.71
C PHE A 178 -11.51 -2.34 -1.54
N GLU A 179 -11.60 -1.70 -0.37
CA GLU A 179 -12.58 -0.64 -0.13
C GLU A 179 -12.42 0.53 -1.11
N VAL A 180 -11.17 0.96 -1.36
CA VAL A 180 -10.87 2.02 -2.32
C VAL A 180 -11.28 1.63 -3.73
N ALA A 181 -11.02 0.40 -4.17
CA ALA A 181 -11.40 -0.05 -5.51
C ALA A 181 -12.93 -0.07 -5.69
N GLU A 182 -13.67 -0.59 -4.71
CA GLU A 182 -15.15 -0.62 -4.70
C GLU A 182 -15.72 0.80 -4.78
N GLU A 183 -15.25 1.72 -3.95
CA GLU A 183 -15.72 3.11 -3.91
C GLU A 183 -15.38 3.90 -5.20
N LEU A 184 -14.29 3.55 -5.88
CA LEU A 184 -13.91 4.14 -7.16
C LEU A 184 -14.59 3.45 -8.36
N GLY A 185 -15.22 2.29 -8.16
CA GLY A 185 -15.81 1.48 -9.23
C GLY A 185 -14.77 0.97 -10.24
N ILE A 186 -13.58 0.61 -9.75
CA ILE A 186 -12.47 0.09 -10.56
C ILE A 186 -12.20 -1.39 -10.23
N ASN A 187 -11.51 -2.08 -11.12
CA ASN A 187 -11.12 -3.47 -10.86
C ASN A 187 -9.95 -3.52 -9.86
N LEU A 188 -9.76 -4.67 -9.22
CA LEU A 188 -8.73 -4.87 -8.20
C LEU A 188 -7.95 -6.16 -8.41
N VAL A 189 -6.65 -6.14 -8.12
CA VAL A 189 -5.85 -7.31 -7.80
C VAL A 189 -5.15 -7.08 -6.47
N LEU A 190 -5.25 -8.04 -5.56
CA LEU A 190 -4.52 -7.99 -4.29
C LEU A 190 -3.23 -8.82 -4.38
N ILE A 191 -2.13 -8.33 -3.80
CA ILE A 191 -0.84 -9.02 -3.74
C ILE A 191 -0.46 -9.29 -2.28
N ALA A 192 -0.46 -10.55 -1.87
CA ALA A 192 -0.24 -10.97 -0.48
C ALA A 192 1.25 -11.09 -0.08
N GLN A 193 2.06 -10.12 -0.49
CA GLN A 193 3.47 -10.03 -0.08
C GLN A 193 3.74 -8.87 0.90
N GLY A 194 2.76 -7.99 1.09
CA GLY A 194 2.86 -6.81 1.94
C GLY A 194 2.35 -7.03 3.37
N HIS A 195 1.40 -6.20 3.79
CA HIS A 195 0.94 -6.03 5.16
C HIS A 195 -0.10 -7.03 5.62
N GLN A 196 -0.82 -7.71 4.72
CA GLN A 196 -1.83 -8.71 5.08
C GLN A 196 -1.50 -10.11 4.56
N SER A 197 -2.02 -11.13 5.26
CA SER A 197 -1.79 -12.54 4.89
C SER A 197 -2.57 -12.96 3.66
N PHE A 198 -2.05 -13.98 2.96
CA PHE A 198 -2.67 -14.50 1.73
C PHE A 198 -4.06 -15.06 1.99
N GLU A 199 -4.25 -15.78 3.08
CA GLU A 199 -5.52 -16.37 3.49
C GLU A 199 -6.59 -15.29 3.70
N ARG A 200 -6.22 -14.17 4.34
CA ARG A 200 -7.11 -13.04 4.58
C ARG A 200 -7.51 -12.36 3.27
N LEU A 201 -6.53 -12.02 2.44
CA LEU A 201 -6.76 -11.34 1.16
C LEU A 201 -7.54 -12.22 0.18
N LEU A 202 -7.27 -13.53 0.12
CA LEU A 202 -8.00 -14.47 -0.74
C LEU A 202 -9.45 -14.65 -0.29
N ALA A 203 -9.73 -14.63 1.02
CA ALA A 203 -11.09 -14.66 1.54
C ALA A 203 -11.87 -13.38 1.19
N LEU A 204 -11.16 -12.26 1.03
CA LEU A 204 -11.74 -10.97 0.66
C LEU A 204 -11.97 -10.83 -0.85
N HIS A 205 -10.97 -11.20 -1.67
CA HIS A 205 -11.02 -11.02 -3.12
C HIS A 205 -10.44 -12.22 -3.87
N PRO A 206 -11.17 -12.80 -4.85
CA PRO A 206 -10.72 -13.99 -5.57
C PRO A 206 -9.49 -13.75 -6.47
N ASP A 207 -9.29 -12.53 -6.97
CA ASP A 207 -8.08 -12.16 -7.69
C ASP A 207 -6.98 -11.69 -6.72
N THR A 208 -6.52 -12.63 -5.89
CA THR A 208 -5.39 -12.46 -4.98
C THR A 208 -4.19 -13.27 -5.48
N LEU A 209 -3.03 -12.63 -5.61
CA LEU A 209 -1.77 -13.26 -5.97
C LEU A 209 -0.84 -13.32 -4.75
N PRO A 210 -0.03 -14.37 -4.58
CA PRO A 210 0.88 -14.47 -3.44
C PRO A 210 2.04 -13.46 -3.50
N GLN A 211 2.43 -13.06 -4.70
CA GLN A 211 3.53 -12.13 -4.93
C GLN A 211 3.43 -11.50 -6.32
N LEU A 212 4.10 -10.37 -6.47
CA LEU A 212 4.29 -9.71 -7.74
C LEU A 212 5.34 -10.47 -8.58
N ARG A 213 5.02 -10.71 -9.86
CA ARG A 213 5.91 -11.38 -10.81
C ARG A 213 5.79 -10.80 -12.21
N ALA A 214 6.92 -10.63 -12.88
CA ALA A 214 7.00 -10.21 -14.27
C ALA A 214 6.71 -11.35 -15.26
N ALA A 215 7.10 -12.60 -14.95
CA ALA A 215 6.87 -13.78 -15.79
C ALA A 215 6.87 -15.11 -15.01
#